data_AF-A0A451C9C0-F1
#
_entry.id   AF-A0A451C9C0-F1
#
_cell.length_a   1.000
_cell.length_b   1.000
_cell.length_c   1.000
_cell.angle_alpha   90.00
_cell.angle_beta   90.00
_cell.angle_gamma   90.00
#
_symmetry.space_group_name_H-M   'P 1'
#
loop_
_entity.id
_entity.type
_entity.pdbx_description
1 polymer ?
#
loop_
_entity_poly.entity_id
_entity_poly.type
_entity_poly.pdbx_seq_one_letter_code
_entity_poly.pdbx_strand_id
1 'polypeptide(L)'
;MTNARPLRVYSDQSLCPDNAYVALLQAVWGAVPEDPEDPKSGRFDTFLENGGTLFQAADIQTCDYGVLPFDYGFVIEGKLPLATAESFLARLHEYGKKTIVFCWHDRDPALDDDRIILFQTAFERRRKQADTHVLPIFIEDLVARYSDGILPVRE
;
A
#
# COMPACT_ATOMS: atom_id res chain seq x y z
N MET A 1 -18.38 18.01 -5.71
CA MET A 1 -17.43 17.03 -5.16
C MET A 1 -17.71 16.93 -3.68
N THR A 2 -18.17 15.79 -3.18
CA THR A 2 -18.33 15.58 -1.73
C THR A 2 -16.96 15.73 -1.09
N ASN A 3 -16.82 16.69 -0.16
CA ASN A 3 -15.65 16.83 0.71
C ASN A 3 -15.54 15.57 1.58
N ALA A 4 -14.98 14.50 1.02
CA ALA A 4 -14.67 13.31 1.78
C ALA A 4 -13.47 13.66 2.68
N ARG A 5 -13.62 13.43 3.98
CA ARG A 5 -12.50 13.56 4.92
C ARG A 5 -11.39 12.56 4.54
N PRO A 6 -10.12 12.85 4.84
CA PRO A 6 -9.05 11.88 4.72
C PRO A 6 -9.36 10.59 5.49
N LEU A 7 -8.92 9.47 4.95
CA LEU A 7 -8.99 8.18 5.60
C LEU A 7 -7.95 8.12 6.72
N ARG A 8 -8.40 7.76 7.93
CA ARG A 8 -7.53 7.70 9.11
C ARG A 8 -6.90 6.32 9.17
N VAL A 9 -5.59 6.23 9.05
CA VAL A 9 -4.87 4.95 8.99
C VAL A 9 -3.92 4.81 10.18
N TYR A 10 -3.89 3.61 10.73
CA TYR A 10 -2.89 3.20 11.71
C TYR A 10 -1.88 2.25 11.06
N SER A 11 -0.61 2.41 11.37
CA SER A 11 0.43 1.45 11.02
C SER A 11 1.60 1.57 11.98
N ASP A 12 2.57 0.65 11.90
CA ASP A 12 3.70 0.58 12.84
C ASP A 12 5.03 0.61 12.09
N GLN A 13 5.67 1.78 12.07
CA GLN A 13 6.93 1.99 11.35
C GLN A 13 8.08 1.14 11.89
N SER A 14 8.00 0.67 13.16
CA SER A 14 9.04 -0.18 13.75
C SER A 14 9.15 -1.56 13.10
N LEU A 15 8.13 -1.96 12.33
CA LEU A 15 8.09 -3.23 11.60
C LEU A 15 8.76 -3.16 10.22
N CYS A 16 9.21 -1.97 9.78
CA CYS A 16 9.84 -1.75 8.48
C CYS A 16 11.33 -1.41 8.65
N PRO A 17 12.24 -2.40 8.57
CA PRO A 17 13.65 -2.09 8.42
C PRO A 17 13.89 -1.30 7.11
N ASP A 18 14.79 -0.32 7.16
CA ASP A 18 15.26 0.46 6.01
C ASP A 18 14.20 1.27 5.25
N ASN A 19 13.12 1.70 5.92
CA ASN A 19 12.03 2.46 5.29
C ASN A 19 11.35 1.72 4.11
N ALA A 20 11.42 0.39 4.07
CA ALA A 20 10.76 -0.42 3.05
C ALA A 20 9.27 -0.62 3.35
N TYR A 21 8.51 0.48 3.40
CA TYR A 21 7.07 0.46 3.64
C TYR A 21 6.25 0.61 2.36
N VAL A 22 5.01 0.12 2.40
CA VAL A 22 4.07 0.13 1.27
C VAL A 22 3.77 1.57 0.83
N ALA A 23 3.62 1.76 -0.49
CA ALA A 23 3.50 3.08 -1.11
C ALA A 23 2.40 3.97 -0.50
N LEU A 24 1.27 3.39 -0.07
CA LEU A 24 0.19 4.13 0.58
C LEU A 24 0.69 4.92 1.80
N LEU A 25 1.60 4.34 2.59
CA LEU A 25 2.11 4.96 3.80
C LEU A 25 3.05 6.12 3.52
N GLN A 26 3.52 6.31 2.28
CA GLN A 26 4.28 7.51 1.92
C GLN A 26 3.47 8.80 2.10
N ALA A 27 2.14 8.75 1.93
CA ALA A 27 1.26 9.88 2.21
C ALA A 27 1.22 10.29 3.69
N VAL A 28 1.69 9.42 4.59
CA VAL A 28 1.59 9.58 6.05
C VAL A 28 2.95 9.70 6.71
N TRP A 29 3.93 8.94 6.23
CA TRP A 29 5.29 8.85 6.78
C TRP A 29 6.33 9.59 5.95
N GLY A 30 5.95 10.11 4.78
CA GLY A 30 6.84 10.84 3.87
C GLY A 30 7.43 9.95 2.79
N ALA A 31 8.33 10.53 1.99
CA ALA A 31 8.95 9.82 0.87
C ALA A 31 9.94 8.76 1.36
N VAL A 32 9.98 7.63 0.65
CA VAL A 32 11.13 6.71 0.69
C VAL A 32 12.20 7.29 -0.24
N PRO A 33 13.48 7.35 0.16
CA PRO A 33 14.54 7.83 -0.74
C PRO A 33 14.58 7.02 -2.04
N GLU A 34 14.56 7.70 -3.18
CA GLU A 34 14.66 7.09 -4.51
C GLU A 34 16.05 7.41 -5.12
N ASP A 35 16.53 6.52 -6.00
CA ASP A 35 17.73 6.76 -6.80
C ASP A 35 17.37 7.70 -7.96
N PRO A 36 17.93 8.92 -8.05
CA PRO A 36 17.58 9.87 -9.11
C PRO A 36 17.88 9.35 -10.54
N GLU A 37 18.76 8.35 -10.68
CA GLU A 37 19.06 7.72 -11.96
C GLU A 37 18.08 6.58 -12.34
N ASP A 38 17.24 6.12 -11.40
CA ASP A 38 16.18 5.15 -11.71
C ASP A 38 15.08 5.84 -12.56
N PRO A 39 14.72 5.31 -13.74
CA PRO A 39 13.65 5.86 -14.56
C PRO A 39 12.27 5.87 -13.87
N LYS A 40 12.12 5.23 -12.71
CA LYS A 40 10.90 5.25 -11.89
C LYS A 40 10.90 6.36 -10.83
N SER A 41 12.01 7.08 -10.64
CA SER A 41 12.10 8.17 -9.67
C SER A 41 11.10 9.27 -9.96
N GLY A 42 10.42 9.73 -8.91
CA GLY A 42 9.39 10.78 -8.97
C GLY A 42 7.98 10.25 -9.26
N ARG A 43 7.79 8.93 -9.44
CA ARG A 43 6.45 8.34 -9.67
C ARG A 43 5.47 8.56 -8.51
N PHE A 44 5.97 8.93 -7.33
CA PHE A 44 5.16 9.23 -6.16
C PHE A 44 5.02 10.73 -5.88
N ASP A 45 5.64 11.64 -6.65
CA ASP A 45 5.68 13.07 -6.34
C ASP A 45 4.28 13.67 -6.17
N THR A 46 3.39 13.47 -7.15
CA THR A 46 2.00 13.92 -7.06
C THR A 46 1.25 13.26 -5.91
N PHE A 47 1.56 11.99 -5.61
CA PHE A 47 0.94 11.28 -4.49
C PHE A 47 1.42 11.82 -3.15
N LEU A 48 2.69 12.21 -3.02
CA LEU A 48 3.24 12.84 -1.82
C LEU A 48 2.67 14.24 -1.61
N GLU A 49 2.54 15.03 -2.67
CA GLU A 49 1.95 16.38 -2.62
C GLU A 49 0.48 16.36 -2.18
N ASN A 50 -0.30 15.39 -2.67
CA ASN A 50 -1.74 15.34 -2.46
C ASN A 50 -2.18 14.30 -1.41
N GLY A 51 -1.27 13.43 -0.98
CA GLY A 51 -1.58 12.24 -0.18
C GLY A 51 -2.23 12.56 1.16
N GLY A 52 -1.84 13.68 1.79
CA GLY A 52 -2.44 14.15 3.04
C GLY A 52 -3.93 14.53 2.93
N THR A 53 -4.44 14.75 1.71
CA THR A 53 -5.87 14.96 1.46
C THR A 53 -6.65 13.64 1.41
N LEU A 54 -5.95 12.52 1.16
CA LEU A 54 -6.52 11.18 1.04
C LEU A 54 -6.35 10.37 2.32
N PHE A 55 -5.20 10.53 3.00
CA PHE A 55 -4.81 9.73 4.16
C PHE A 55 -4.29 10.60 5.30
N GLN A 56 -4.57 10.18 6.52
CA GLN A 56 -4.09 10.83 7.74
C GLN A 56 -3.66 9.76 8.75
N ALA A 57 -2.52 9.95 9.40
CA ALA A 57 -2.11 9.12 10.53
C ALA A 57 -3.13 9.21 11.68
N ALA A 58 -3.41 8.09 12.33
CA ALA A 58 -4.23 8.04 13.54
C ALA A 58 -3.77 6.91 14.46
N ASP A 59 -4.11 7.06 15.74
CA ASP A 59 -3.93 5.98 16.72
C ASP A 59 -4.87 4.81 16.42
N ILE A 60 -4.46 3.61 16.82
CA ILE A 60 -5.20 2.36 16.59
C ILE A 60 -6.66 2.40 17.07
N GLN A 61 -6.96 3.18 18.12
CA GLN A 61 -8.31 3.35 18.65
C GLN A 61 -9.21 4.15 17.70
N THR A 62 -8.63 5.10 16.96
CA THR A 62 -9.37 6.12 16.23
C THR A 62 -9.21 6.04 14.71
N CYS A 63 -8.38 5.11 14.22
CA CYS A 63 -8.24 4.83 12.80
C CYS A 63 -9.52 4.22 12.21
N ASP A 64 -9.70 4.41 10.90
CA ASP A 64 -10.70 3.70 10.11
C ASP A 64 -10.20 2.30 9.74
N TYR A 65 -8.91 2.20 9.37
CA TYR A 65 -8.25 0.95 9.00
C TYR A 65 -6.83 0.91 9.57
N GLY A 66 -6.32 -0.29 9.81
CA GLY A 66 -4.89 -0.50 9.89
C GLY A 66 -4.30 -0.83 8.53
N VAL A 67 -3.00 -0.58 8.35
CA VAL A 67 -2.26 -0.90 7.13
C VAL A 67 -1.05 -1.72 7.53
N LEU A 68 -0.88 -2.94 7.01
CA LEU A 68 0.35 -3.68 7.22
C LEU A 68 1.50 -2.89 6.55
N PRO A 69 2.56 -2.54 7.29
CA PRO A 69 3.49 -1.52 6.82
C PRO A 69 4.40 -1.99 5.70
N PHE A 70 4.67 -3.28 5.60
CA PHE A 70 5.53 -3.88 4.57
C PHE A 70 4.72 -4.73 3.59
N ASP A 71 5.35 -5.03 2.45
CA ASP A 71 4.81 -5.98 1.49
C ASP A 71 4.76 -7.41 2.08
N TYR A 72 3.58 -8.02 2.11
CA TYR A 72 3.41 -9.39 2.61
C TYR A 72 4.21 -10.42 1.80
N GLY A 73 4.61 -10.10 0.57
CA GLY A 73 5.59 -10.85 -0.20
C GLY A 73 6.88 -11.15 0.58
N PHE A 74 7.32 -10.26 1.47
CA PHE A 74 8.50 -10.49 2.32
C PHE A 74 8.30 -11.64 3.32
N VAL A 75 7.09 -11.89 3.79
CA VAL A 75 6.78 -13.06 4.63
C VAL A 75 6.79 -14.33 3.78
N ILE A 76 6.17 -14.28 2.60
CA ILE A 76 6.11 -15.39 1.64
C ILE A 76 7.52 -15.84 1.18
N GLU A 77 8.45 -14.89 1.08
CA GLU A 77 9.85 -15.12 0.72
C GLU A 77 10.75 -15.46 1.93
N GLY A 78 10.22 -15.41 3.16
CA GLY A 78 10.98 -15.67 4.38
C GLY A 78 11.94 -14.54 4.78
N LYS A 79 11.82 -13.35 4.19
CA LYS A 79 12.59 -12.15 4.56
C LYS A 79 12.12 -11.53 5.87
N LEU A 80 10.84 -11.68 6.20
CA LEU A 80 10.26 -11.29 7.48
C LEU A 80 9.58 -12.50 8.15
N PRO A 81 9.67 -12.65 9.48
CA PRO A 81 8.96 -13.71 10.18
C PRO A 81 7.46 -13.55 10.07
N LEU A 82 6.73 -14.65 9.80
CA LEU A 82 5.26 -14.70 9.78
C LEU A 82 4.65 -14.09 11.06
N ALA A 83 5.24 -14.39 12.22
CA ALA A 83 4.81 -13.87 13.51
C ALA A 83 4.77 -12.33 13.57
N THR A 84 5.57 -11.63 12.75
CA THR A 84 5.55 -10.17 12.65
C THR A 84 4.22 -9.67 12.08
N ALA A 85 3.77 -10.28 10.97
CA ALA A 85 2.50 -9.95 10.36
C ALA A 85 1.33 -10.39 11.24
N GLU A 86 1.39 -11.61 11.80
CA GLU A 86 0.33 -12.13 12.68
C GLU A 86 0.14 -11.27 13.93
N SER A 87 1.22 -10.80 14.56
CA SER A 87 1.14 -9.92 15.74
C SER A 87 0.50 -8.58 15.41
N PHE A 88 0.81 -8.01 14.24
CA PHE A 88 0.19 -6.77 13.79
C PHE A 88 -1.32 -6.94 13.50
N LEU A 89 -1.69 -8.02 12.80
CA LEU A 89 -3.07 -8.36 12.48
C LEU A 89 -3.89 -8.63 13.75
N ALA A 90 -3.36 -9.44 14.67
CA ALA A 90 -3.99 -9.75 15.94
C ALA A 90 -4.24 -8.47 16.77
N ARG A 91 -3.26 -7.57 16.82
CA ARG A 91 -3.40 -6.29 17.51
C ARG A 91 -4.54 -5.46 16.92
N LEU A 92 -4.70 -5.38 15.60
CA LEU A 92 -5.82 -4.64 15.01
C LEU A 92 -7.18 -5.30 15.25
N HIS A 93 -7.22 -6.63 15.30
CA HIS A 93 -8.43 -7.36 15.66
C HIS A 93 -8.92 -7.09 17.07
N GLU A 94 -8.02 -6.95 18.04
CA GLU A 94 -8.40 -6.58 19.41
C GLU A 94 -9.16 -5.24 19.47
N TYR A 95 -8.90 -4.34 18.51
CA TYR A 95 -9.58 -3.04 18.39
C TYR A 95 -10.75 -3.07 17.38
N GLY A 96 -11.11 -4.25 16.85
CA GLY A 96 -12.19 -4.41 15.88
C GLY A 96 -11.93 -3.72 14.55
N LYS A 97 -10.66 -3.53 14.17
CA LYS A 97 -10.27 -2.84 12.93
C LYS A 97 -10.01 -3.83 11.80
N LYS A 98 -10.43 -3.44 10.59
CA LYS A 98 -9.97 -4.10 9.36
C LYS A 98 -8.54 -3.69 9.04
N THR A 99 -7.80 -4.59 8.39
CA THR A 99 -6.41 -4.36 7.98
C THR A 99 -6.28 -4.41 6.46
N ILE A 100 -5.66 -3.38 5.89
CA ILE A 100 -5.25 -3.36 4.49
C ILE A 100 -3.88 -4.02 4.37
N VAL A 101 -3.77 -5.00 3.48
CA VAL A 101 -2.55 -5.75 3.21
C VAL A 101 -2.21 -5.64 1.73
N PHE A 102 -0.95 -5.35 1.42
CA PHE A 102 -0.42 -5.35 0.06
C PHE A 102 0.49 -6.56 -0.12
N CYS A 103 0.36 -7.26 -1.24
CA CYS A 103 1.15 -8.45 -1.58
C CYS A 103 1.65 -8.36 -3.03
N TRP A 104 2.90 -7.95 -3.21
CA TRP A 104 3.61 -7.94 -4.50
C TRP A 104 4.21 -9.30 -4.82
N HIS A 105 3.39 -10.34 -4.83
CA HIS A 105 3.86 -11.70 -5.05
C HIS A 105 2.75 -12.53 -5.72
N ASP A 106 3.12 -13.40 -6.67
CA ASP A 106 2.15 -14.16 -7.48
C ASP A 106 1.58 -15.42 -6.79
N ARG A 107 2.24 -15.88 -5.74
CA ARG A 107 1.69 -16.90 -4.81
C ARG A 107 0.57 -16.30 -3.95
N ASP A 108 -0.50 -17.07 -3.81
CA ASP A 108 -1.59 -16.79 -2.88
C ASP A 108 -1.04 -16.70 -1.44
N PRO A 109 -1.26 -15.58 -0.72
CA PRO A 109 -0.77 -15.42 0.65
C PRO A 109 -1.49 -16.31 1.67
N ALA A 110 -2.57 -17.00 1.26
CA ALA A 110 -3.41 -17.85 2.12
C ALA A 110 -3.92 -17.13 3.39
N LEU A 111 -4.13 -15.82 3.29
CA LEU A 111 -4.76 -15.02 4.34
C LEU A 111 -6.28 -15.23 4.29
N ASP A 112 -6.80 -16.03 5.22
CA ASP A 112 -8.23 -16.34 5.33
C ASP A 112 -8.86 -15.64 6.53
N ASP A 113 -9.08 -14.33 6.40
CA ASP A 113 -9.70 -13.49 7.43
C ASP A 113 -10.56 -12.38 6.80
N ASP A 114 -11.83 -12.30 7.19
CA ASP A 114 -12.81 -11.34 6.65
C ASP A 114 -12.56 -9.89 7.09
N ARG A 115 -11.61 -9.69 7.99
CA ARG A 115 -11.13 -8.37 8.43
C ARG A 115 -9.93 -7.92 7.61
N ILE A 116 -9.42 -8.72 6.68
CA ILE A 116 -8.34 -8.34 5.77
C ILE A 116 -8.91 -7.82 4.45
N ILE A 117 -8.41 -6.66 4.02
CA ILE A 117 -8.59 -6.14 2.66
C ILE A 117 -7.26 -6.35 1.93
N LEU A 118 -7.22 -7.31 1.02
CA LEU A 118 -6.00 -7.74 0.35
C LEU A 118 -5.88 -7.12 -1.03
N PHE A 119 -4.80 -6.40 -1.28
CA PHE A 119 -4.38 -5.96 -2.61
C PHE A 119 -3.23 -6.84 -3.08
N GLN A 120 -3.40 -7.58 -4.19
CA GLN A 120 -2.36 -8.48 -4.71
C GLN A 120 -2.20 -8.40 -6.23
N THR A 121 -1.01 -8.74 -6.73
CA THR A 121 -0.67 -8.67 -8.17
C THR A 121 -1.47 -9.64 -9.02
N ALA A 122 -1.79 -10.82 -8.49
CA ALA A 122 -2.49 -11.87 -9.23
C ALA A 122 -3.45 -12.65 -8.33
N PHE A 123 -4.63 -12.99 -8.84
CA PHE A 123 -5.54 -13.95 -8.20
C PHE A 123 -6.49 -14.59 -9.21
N GLU A 124 -6.90 -15.82 -8.91
CA GLU A 124 -7.94 -16.49 -9.68
C GLU A 124 -9.32 -15.91 -9.33
N ARG A 125 -10.05 -15.39 -10.32
CA ARG A 125 -11.41 -14.84 -10.12
C ARG A 125 -12.36 -15.80 -9.36
N ARG A 126 -12.20 -17.11 -9.53
CA ARG A 126 -13.04 -18.14 -8.87
C ARG A 126 -12.70 -18.37 -7.40
N ARG A 127 -11.47 -18.07 -7.00
CA ARG A 127 -10.98 -18.18 -5.61
C ARG A 127 -10.93 -16.83 -4.90
N LYS A 128 -11.33 -15.77 -5.59
CA LYS A 128 -11.30 -14.40 -5.10
C LYS A 128 -12.23 -14.28 -3.88
N GLN A 129 -11.65 -13.97 -2.73
CA GLN A 129 -12.41 -13.55 -1.54
C GLN A 129 -13.03 -12.16 -1.77
N ALA A 130 -14.08 -11.82 -1.02
CA ALA A 130 -14.85 -10.60 -1.23
C ALA A 130 -13.98 -9.32 -1.18
N ASP A 131 -13.08 -9.23 -0.21
CA ASP A 131 -12.20 -8.08 0.04
C ASP A 131 -10.80 -8.25 -0.58
N THR A 132 -10.68 -9.08 -1.62
CA THR A 132 -9.49 -9.14 -2.47
C THR A 132 -9.61 -8.14 -3.62
N HIS A 133 -8.55 -7.42 -3.93
CA HIS A 133 -8.48 -6.41 -4.98
C HIS A 133 -7.20 -6.54 -5.78
N VAL A 134 -7.25 -6.08 -7.03
CA VAL A 134 -6.04 -5.95 -7.84
C VAL A 134 -5.21 -4.83 -7.23
N LEU A 135 -3.93 -5.12 -7.04
CA LEU A 135 -2.96 -4.17 -6.53
C LEU A 135 -2.85 -2.93 -7.44
N PRO A 136 -2.99 -1.71 -6.90
CA PRO A 136 -2.74 -0.50 -7.68
C PRO A 136 -1.25 -0.36 -7.95
N ILE A 137 -0.92 0.02 -9.19
CA ILE A 137 0.44 0.40 -9.59
C ILE A 137 0.49 1.92 -9.70
N PHE A 138 1.51 2.51 -9.09
CA PHE A 138 1.80 3.93 -9.23
C PHE A 138 2.73 4.13 -10.42
N ILE A 139 2.26 4.94 -11.36
CA ILE A 139 3.00 5.42 -12.51
C ILE A 139 2.76 6.91 -12.61
N GLU A 140 3.79 7.65 -12.98
CA GLU A 140 3.62 9.04 -13.35
C GLU A 140 2.94 9.19 -14.71
N ASP A 141 2.47 10.39 -15.01
CA ASP A 141 2.02 10.72 -16.36
C ASP A 141 3.25 10.83 -17.29
N LEU A 142 3.56 9.72 -17.95
CA LEU A 142 4.69 9.63 -18.87
C LEU A 142 4.57 10.62 -20.04
N VAL A 143 3.35 10.95 -20.46
CA VAL A 143 3.12 11.87 -21.57
C VAL A 143 3.38 13.30 -21.12
N ALA A 144 2.87 13.68 -19.95
CA ALA A 144 3.15 14.97 -19.35
C ALA A 144 4.65 15.15 -19.09
N ARG A 145 5.33 14.13 -18.58
CA ARG A 145 6.75 14.21 -18.21
C ARG A 145 7.72 14.15 -19.39
N TYR A 146 7.49 13.25 -20.34
CA TYR A 146 8.47 12.93 -21.40
C TYR A 146 8.04 13.39 -22.79
N SER A 147 6.86 13.99 -22.93
CA SER A 147 6.34 14.41 -24.24
C SER A 147 5.58 15.73 -24.20
N ASP A 148 5.87 16.60 -23.22
CA ASP A 148 5.24 17.92 -23.06
C ASP A 148 3.69 17.87 -23.06
N GLY A 149 3.12 16.77 -22.57
CA GLY A 149 1.66 16.55 -22.57
C GLY A 149 1.08 16.15 -23.92
N ILE A 150 1.90 15.88 -24.94
CA ILE A 150 1.50 15.51 -26.30
C ILE A 150 1.85 14.04 -26.54
N LEU A 151 0.84 13.17 -26.69
CA LEU A 151 1.07 11.75 -26.97
C LEU A 151 1.74 11.58 -28.35
N PRO A 152 2.96 11.02 -28.43
CA PRO A 152 3.62 10.79 -29.71
C PRO A 152 2.97 9.59 -30.41
N VAL A 153 2.25 9.83 -31.50
CA VAL A 153 1.68 8.78 -32.35
C VAL A 153 2.63 8.57 -33.52
N ARG A 154 3.08 7.32 -33.75
CA ARG A 154 3.78 6.96 -34.98
C ARG A 154 2.73 6.71 -36.07
N GLU A 155 2.88 7.35 -37.22
CA GLU A 155 2.15 7.00 -38.45
C GLU A 155 2.65 5.67 -39.03
#